data_AF-A0A967YWW5-F1
#
_entry.id   AF-A0A967YWW5-F1
#
_cell.length_a   1.000
_cell.length_b   1.000
_cell.length_c   1.000
_cell.angle_alpha   90.00
_cell.angle_beta   90.00
_cell.angle_gamma   90.00
#
_symmetry.space_group_name_H-M   'P 1'
#
loop_
_entity.id
_entity.type
_entity.pdbx_description
1 polymer ?
#
loop_
_entity_poly.entity_id
_entity_poly.type
_entity_poly.pdbx_seq_one_letter_code
_entity_poly.pdbx_strand_id
1 'polypeptide(L)'
;ESDGISVYSNVSGDNLKTIFENFLAQANPGESKSAGRSYVALQAYVQPNSETDKALEDLRLKIRNSQKLATTVGYGPRFLHSTGQLHKGNAGHGLFIQITSEASEDAPIPDKAGADTSSMSFDVLKMAQALGDRQALLDAGRNVIRFHLGTDVIRGLQQLQKALA
;
A
#
# COMPACT_ATOMS: atom_id res chain seq x y z
N GLU A 1 -0.81 -16.07 5.65
CA GLU A 1 -2.14 -15.57 5.25
C GLU A 1 -2.96 -15.38 6.51
N SER A 2 -3.73 -14.28 6.59
CA SER A 2 -4.68 -14.02 7.68
C SER A 2 -6.00 -13.61 7.05
N ASP A 3 -7.07 -14.38 7.27
CA ASP A 3 -8.43 -14.09 6.79
C ASP A 3 -8.57 -13.86 5.27
N GLY A 4 -7.77 -14.57 4.46
CA GLY A 4 -7.74 -14.41 3.00
C GLY A 4 -6.87 -13.25 2.50
N ILE A 5 -6.21 -12.52 3.40
CA ILE A 5 -5.23 -11.49 3.07
C ILE A 5 -3.83 -12.08 3.20
N SER A 6 -3.06 -11.98 2.12
CA SER A 6 -1.63 -12.26 2.12
C SER A 6 -0.86 -11.03 2.61
N VAL A 7 -0.02 -11.20 3.63
CA VAL A 7 0.71 -10.11 4.28
C VAL A 7 2.21 -10.29 4.07
N TYR A 8 2.88 -9.25 3.55
CA TYR A 8 4.32 -9.24 3.34
C TYR A 8 4.92 -8.08 4.15
N SER A 9 5.64 -8.41 5.22
CA SER A 9 6.11 -7.45 6.21
C SER A 9 7.44 -7.90 6.82
N ASN A 10 8.19 -6.93 7.36
CA ASN A 10 9.34 -7.19 8.24
C ASN A 10 8.94 -7.36 9.71
N VAL A 11 7.68 -7.06 10.07
CA VAL A 11 7.12 -7.30 11.40
C VAL A 11 6.26 -8.57 11.41
N SER A 12 6.30 -9.29 12.52
CA SER A 12 5.50 -10.49 12.76
C SER A 12 4.32 -10.22 13.70
N GLY A 13 3.34 -11.13 13.70
CA GLY A 13 2.22 -11.11 14.63
C GLY A 13 1.28 -12.28 14.37
N ASP A 14 0.49 -12.65 15.38
CA ASP A 14 -0.35 -13.86 15.34
C ASP A 14 -1.62 -13.68 14.50
N ASN A 15 -1.98 -12.43 14.20
CA ASN A 15 -3.16 -12.07 13.43
C ASN A 15 -2.96 -10.72 12.74
N LEU A 16 -3.89 -10.37 11.85
CA LEU A 16 -3.86 -9.13 11.07
C LEU A 16 -3.76 -7.87 11.95
N LYS A 17 -4.51 -7.82 13.06
CA LYS A 17 -4.48 -6.69 14.02
C LYS A 17 -3.08 -6.50 14.59
N THR A 18 -2.50 -7.55 15.16
CA THR A 18 -1.16 -7.49 15.77
C THR A 18 -0.09 -7.13 14.74
N ILE A 19 -0.14 -7.68 13.52
CA ILE A 19 0.82 -7.32 12.47
C ILE A 19 0.69 -5.83 12.11
N PHE A 20 -0.54 -5.32 11.98
CA PHE A 20 -0.77 -3.92 11.62
C PHE A 20 -0.33 -2.97 12.75
N GLU A 21 -0.63 -3.31 14.00
CA GLU A 21 -0.20 -2.56 15.19
C GLU A 21 1.32 -2.53 15.31
N ASN A 22 1.99 -3.68 15.18
CA ASN A 22 3.45 -3.77 15.20
C ASN A 22 4.10 -2.96 14.08
N PHE A 23 3.47 -2.94 12.89
CA PHE A 23 3.96 -2.13 11.79
C PHE A 23 3.88 -0.64 12.11
N LEU A 24 2.74 -0.16 12.62
CA LEU A 24 2.50 1.25 12.95
C LEU A 24 3.34 1.71 14.16
N ALA A 25 3.66 0.82 15.09
CA ALA A 25 4.51 1.10 16.25
C ALA A 25 5.95 1.54 15.88
N GLN A 26 6.38 1.30 14.65
CA GLN A 26 7.65 1.80 14.12
C GLN A 26 7.64 3.32 13.87
N ALA A 27 6.49 3.99 14.01
CA ALA A 27 6.39 5.42 13.81
C ALA A 27 7.07 6.21 14.93
N ASN A 28 7.98 7.10 14.56
CA ASN A 28 8.48 8.17 15.42
C ASN A 28 7.42 9.30 15.53
N PRO A 29 6.86 9.56 16.73
CA PRO A 29 5.87 10.62 16.94
C PRO A 29 6.46 12.03 16.84
N GLY A 30 7.79 12.17 16.84
CA GLY A 30 8.53 13.43 16.79
C GLY A 30 8.59 14.08 18.17
N GLU A 31 9.65 13.80 18.93
CA GLU A 31 9.85 14.36 20.28
C GLU A 31 10.32 15.83 20.27
N SER A 32 10.77 16.34 19.11
CA SER A 32 11.21 17.72 18.91
C SER A 32 10.99 18.16 17.46
N LYS A 33 10.88 19.47 17.22
CA LYS A 33 10.79 20.08 15.87
C LYS A 33 11.93 19.66 14.93
N SER A 34 13.09 19.30 15.48
CA SER A 34 14.28 18.89 14.70
C SER A 34 14.37 17.39 14.41
N ALA A 35 13.62 16.54 15.14
CA ALA A 35 13.76 15.08 15.06
C ALA A 35 13.02 14.45 13.86
N GLY A 36 12.24 15.23 13.11
CA GLY A 36 11.34 14.72 12.08
C GLY A 36 10.16 13.95 12.67
N ARG A 37 9.01 13.97 11.98
CA ARG A 37 7.82 13.21 12.39
C ARG A 37 7.45 12.21 11.31
N SER A 38 7.02 11.02 11.74
CA SER A 38 6.59 10.01 10.79
C SER A 38 5.30 10.38 10.09
N TYR A 39 5.08 9.78 8.93
CA TYR A 39 3.83 9.85 8.20
C TYR A 39 3.52 8.48 7.60
N VAL A 40 2.25 8.26 7.26
CA VAL A 40 1.79 7.02 6.63
C VAL A 40 1.34 7.29 5.21
N ALA A 41 1.84 6.52 4.25
CA ALA A 41 1.40 6.56 2.86
C ALA A 41 0.67 5.27 2.48
N LEU A 42 -0.59 5.39 2.07
CA LEU A 42 -1.35 4.30 1.46
C LEU A 42 -1.09 4.30 -0.05
N GLN A 43 -0.51 3.21 -0.56
CA GLN A 43 -0.19 3.00 -1.97
C GLN A 43 -1.10 1.91 -2.55
N ALA A 44 -2.12 2.33 -3.29
CA ALA A 44 -3.19 1.45 -3.76
C ALA A 44 -2.94 0.99 -5.21
N TYR A 45 -2.67 -0.30 -5.41
CA TYR A 45 -2.61 -0.99 -6.72
C TYR A 45 -3.84 -1.89 -6.84
N VAL A 46 -5.00 -1.26 -6.75
CA VAL A 46 -6.32 -1.87 -6.86
C VAL A 46 -7.15 -1.06 -7.86
N GLN A 47 -8.24 -1.61 -8.36
CA GLN A 47 -9.10 -0.93 -9.33
C GLN A 47 -9.73 0.33 -8.71
N PRO A 48 -9.55 1.53 -9.31
CA PRO A 48 -10.21 2.73 -8.82
C PRO A 48 -11.70 2.70 -9.13
N ASN A 49 -12.53 2.89 -8.10
CA ASN A 49 -13.96 3.14 -8.20
C ASN A 49 -14.43 3.86 -6.93
N SER A 50 -15.67 4.35 -6.91
CA SER A 50 -16.21 5.14 -5.79
C SER A 50 -16.22 4.39 -4.46
N GLU A 51 -16.48 3.08 -4.48
CA GLU A 51 -16.49 2.25 -3.28
C GLU A 51 -15.07 2.06 -2.72
N THR A 52 -14.11 1.83 -3.60
CA THR A 52 -12.69 1.68 -3.26
C THR A 52 -12.12 2.99 -2.73
N ASP A 53 -12.45 4.11 -3.37
CA ASP A 53 -12.07 5.45 -2.92
C ASP A 53 -12.55 5.71 -1.49
N LYS A 54 -13.84 5.42 -1.23
CA LYS A 54 -14.43 5.56 0.10
C LYS A 54 -13.75 4.65 1.12
N ALA A 55 -13.54 3.38 0.78
CA ALA A 55 -12.94 2.42 1.69
C ALA A 55 -11.47 2.73 2.01
N LEU A 56 -10.70 3.24 1.04
CA LEU A 56 -9.34 3.70 1.24
C LEU A 56 -9.30 4.98 2.10
N GLU A 57 -10.21 5.92 1.87
CA GLU A 57 -10.32 7.14 2.67
C GLU A 57 -10.70 6.82 4.12
N ASP A 58 -11.65 5.93 4.35
CA ASP A 58 -12.04 5.48 5.69
C ASP A 58 -10.87 4.80 6.41
N LEU A 59 -10.08 3.97 5.72
CA LEU A 59 -8.86 3.37 6.25
C LEU A 59 -7.82 4.44 6.61
N ARG A 60 -7.59 5.41 5.72
CA ARG A 60 -6.66 6.53 5.93
C ARG A 60 -7.05 7.37 7.14
N LEU A 61 -8.33 7.69 7.27
CA LEU A 61 -8.87 8.47 8.39
C LEU A 61 -8.76 7.71 9.71
N LYS A 62 -8.99 6.39 9.73
CA LYS A 62 -8.76 5.55 10.91
C LYS A 62 -7.31 5.61 11.37
N ILE A 63 -6.34 5.41 10.46
CA ILE A 63 -4.91 5.50 10.77
C ILE A 63 -4.56 6.90 11.30
N ARG A 64 -5.03 7.96 10.64
CA ARG A 64 -4.80 9.34 11.08
C ARG A 64 -5.33 9.57 12.48
N ASN A 65 -6.55 9.10 12.76
CA ASN A 65 -7.22 9.35 14.02
C ASN A 65 -6.57 8.57 15.18
N SER A 66 -6.07 7.35 14.94
CA SER A 66 -5.38 6.54 15.96
C SER A 66 -3.92 6.97 16.17
N GLN A 67 -3.16 7.15 15.10
CA GLN A 67 -1.72 7.45 15.17
C GLN A 67 -1.40 8.94 15.31
N LYS A 68 -2.36 9.81 15.01
CA LYS A 68 -2.17 11.29 14.95
C LYS A 68 -1.06 11.74 14.00
N LEU A 69 -0.71 10.91 13.00
CA LEU A 69 0.31 11.20 11.99
C LEU A 69 -0.32 11.82 10.74
N ALA A 70 0.51 12.50 9.95
CA ALA A 70 0.12 12.86 8.59
C ALA A 70 -0.12 11.59 7.76
N THR A 71 -1.16 11.59 6.94
CA THR A 71 -1.51 10.43 6.11
C THR A 71 -1.81 10.84 4.68
N THR A 72 -1.33 10.05 3.71
CA THR A 72 -1.65 10.20 2.29
C THR A 72 -2.27 8.92 1.75
N VAL A 73 -3.04 9.06 0.67
CA VAL A 73 -3.56 7.95 -0.12
C VAL A 73 -3.37 8.27 -1.58
N GLY A 74 -2.94 7.30 -2.38
CA GLY A 74 -2.79 7.47 -3.81
C GLY A 74 -2.79 6.14 -4.55
N TYR A 75 -3.33 6.15 -5.76
CA TYR A 75 -3.29 5.00 -6.66
C TYR A 75 -1.94 4.91 -7.38
N GLY A 76 -1.38 3.70 -7.37
CA GLY A 76 -0.16 3.36 -8.08
C GLY A 76 -0.42 3.09 -9.56
N PRO A 77 0.58 3.29 -10.44
CA PRO A 77 1.90 3.88 -10.17
C PRO A 77 1.92 5.42 -10.18
N ARG A 78 0.76 6.08 -10.33
CA ARG A 78 0.63 7.53 -10.64
C ARG A 78 1.29 8.46 -9.61
N PHE A 79 1.37 8.06 -8.33
CA PHE A 79 1.98 8.88 -7.29
C PHE A 79 3.51 9.08 -7.45
N LEU A 80 4.20 8.23 -8.23
CA LEU A 80 5.65 8.35 -8.44
C LEU A 80 6.06 9.65 -9.15
N HIS A 81 5.15 10.27 -9.88
CA HIS A 81 5.42 11.48 -10.66
C HIS A 81 5.09 12.78 -9.92
N SER A 82 4.37 12.74 -8.79
CA SER A 82 3.96 13.95 -8.04
C SER A 82 4.43 14.00 -6.57
N THR A 83 4.72 12.86 -5.92
CA THR A 83 5.19 12.80 -4.52
C THR A 83 6.66 12.40 -4.38
N GLY A 84 7.43 12.37 -5.48
CA GLY A 84 8.82 11.93 -5.52
C GLY A 84 9.75 12.60 -4.49
N GLN A 85 9.51 13.87 -4.13
CA GLN A 85 10.26 14.58 -3.09
C GLN A 85 10.00 14.04 -1.68
N LEU A 86 8.77 13.63 -1.36
CA LEU A 86 8.46 13.03 -0.05
C LEU A 86 9.06 11.63 0.10
N HIS A 87 9.24 10.90 -1.00
CA HIS A 87 9.78 9.54 -0.98
C HIS A 87 11.33 9.53 -1.01
N LYS A 88 11.95 10.55 -1.62
CA LYS A 88 13.42 10.65 -1.80
C LYS A 88 14.12 11.58 -0.80
N GLY A 89 13.42 12.49 -0.12
CA GLY A 89 14.03 13.56 0.69
C GLY A 89 13.46 13.76 2.10
N ASN A 90 12.56 12.89 2.58
CA ASN A 90 12.18 12.90 3.99
C ASN A 90 13.35 12.36 4.85
N ALA A 91 13.39 12.70 6.14
CA ALA A 91 14.40 12.20 7.09
C ALA A 91 14.32 10.67 7.36
N GLY A 92 13.63 9.92 6.49
CA GLY A 92 13.49 8.47 6.52
C GLY A 92 12.29 7.93 7.30
N HIS A 93 11.43 8.81 7.81
CA HIS A 93 10.35 8.43 8.72
C HIS A 93 9.02 8.04 8.03
N GLY A 94 9.06 7.63 6.76
CA GLY A 94 7.86 7.19 6.05
C GLY A 94 7.49 5.75 6.38
N LEU A 95 6.24 5.52 6.75
CA LEU A 95 5.64 4.19 6.83
C LEU A 95 4.74 3.97 5.60
N PHE A 96 5.05 2.96 4.80
CA PHE A 96 4.38 2.70 3.54
C PHE A 96 3.50 1.46 3.64
N ILE A 97 2.21 1.62 3.38
CA ILE A 97 1.24 0.53 3.34
C ILE A 97 0.83 0.36 1.89
N GLN A 98 1.32 -0.71 1.28
CA GLN A 98 0.98 -1.07 -0.09
C GLN A 98 -0.22 -2.02 -0.09
N ILE A 99 -1.23 -1.71 -0.88
CA ILE A 99 -2.45 -2.49 -1.01
C ILE A 99 -2.53 -2.97 -2.45
N THR A 100 -2.60 -4.28 -2.64
CA THR A 100 -2.62 -4.90 -3.98
C THR A 100 -3.80 -5.84 -4.07
N SER A 101 -4.34 -6.01 -5.28
CA SER A 101 -5.39 -6.98 -5.59
C SER A 101 -5.09 -7.66 -6.92
N GLU A 102 -5.73 -8.79 -7.14
CA GLU A 102 -5.87 -9.38 -8.48
C GLU A 102 -6.94 -8.61 -9.25
N ALA A 103 -6.88 -8.66 -10.58
CA ALA A 103 -7.95 -8.13 -11.42
C ALA A 103 -9.07 -9.18 -11.55
N SER A 104 -10.33 -8.76 -11.46
CA SER A 104 -11.48 -9.64 -11.75
C SER A 104 -11.55 -10.02 -13.23
N GLU A 105 -11.08 -9.11 -14.09
CA GLU A 105 -10.92 -9.29 -15.52
C GLU A 105 -9.51 -8.81 -15.89
N ASP A 106 -8.71 -9.70 -16.46
CA ASP A 106 -7.34 -9.40 -16.87
C ASP A 106 -7.24 -9.29 -18.38
N ALA A 107 -6.67 -8.18 -18.84
CA ALA A 107 -6.53 -7.88 -20.26
C ALA A 107 -5.11 -8.23 -20.73
N PRO A 108 -4.96 -9.11 -21.75
CA PRO A 108 -3.66 -9.36 -22.35
C PRO A 108 -3.11 -8.11 -23.03
N ILE A 109 -1.81 -7.87 -22.91
CA ILE A 109 -1.10 -6.81 -23.64
C ILE A 109 -0.52 -7.45 -24.91
N PRO A 110 -0.93 -7.00 -26.11
CA PRO A 110 -0.37 -7.51 -27.36
C PRO A 110 1.14 -7.31 -27.44
N ASP A 111 1.87 -8.35 -27.88
CA ASP A 111 3.34 -8.26 -28.04
C ASP A 111 3.76 -7.22 -29.09
N LYS A 112 2.86 -6.96 -30.06
CA LYS A 112 2.96 -5.92 -31.09
C LYS A 112 1.58 -5.32 -31.35
N ALA A 113 1.55 -4.09 -31.86
CA ALA A 113 0.29 -3.46 -32.25
C ALA A 113 -0.48 -4.34 -33.27
N GLY A 114 -1.71 -4.71 -32.94
CA GLY A 114 -2.58 -5.55 -33.77
C GLY A 114 -2.28 -7.05 -33.76
N ALA A 115 -1.38 -7.53 -32.88
CA ALA A 115 -1.13 -8.96 -32.73
C ALA A 115 -2.16 -9.63 -31.79
N ASP A 116 -2.52 -10.88 -32.09
CA ASP A 116 -3.38 -11.71 -31.22
C ASP A 116 -2.58 -12.45 -30.13
N THR A 117 -1.24 -12.36 -30.17
CA THR A 117 -0.35 -13.00 -29.19
C THR A 117 0.01 -12.04 -28.07
N SER A 118 0.09 -12.58 -26.86
CA SER A 118 0.39 -11.83 -25.65
C SER A 118 1.25 -12.64 -24.70
N SER A 119 2.39 -12.07 -24.31
CA SER A 119 3.31 -12.64 -23.32
C SER A 119 3.09 -12.10 -21.89
N MET A 120 2.32 -11.02 -21.74
CA MET A 120 2.07 -10.34 -20.47
C MET A 120 0.68 -9.72 -20.47
N SER A 121 0.05 -9.65 -19.29
CA SER A 121 -1.21 -8.96 -19.09
C SER A 121 -1.07 -7.68 -18.26
N PHE A 122 -2.12 -6.87 -18.23
CA PHE A 122 -2.12 -5.65 -17.42
C PHE A 122 -2.08 -5.95 -15.91
N ASP A 123 -2.67 -7.05 -15.44
CA ASP A 123 -2.56 -7.42 -14.01
C ASP A 123 -1.12 -7.81 -13.65
N VAL A 124 -0.45 -8.57 -14.51
CA VAL A 124 0.98 -8.91 -14.36
C VAL A 124 1.83 -7.63 -14.33
N LEU A 125 1.60 -6.71 -15.27
CA LEU A 125 2.32 -5.44 -15.32
C LEU A 125 2.11 -4.59 -14.05
N LYS A 126 0.86 -4.45 -13.60
CA LYS A 126 0.50 -3.73 -12.36
C LYS A 126 1.19 -4.35 -11.15
N MET A 127 1.17 -5.69 -11.04
CA MET A 127 1.81 -6.39 -9.93
C MET A 127 3.33 -6.23 -9.97
N ALA A 128 3.95 -6.32 -11.15
CA ALA A 128 5.38 -6.10 -11.33
C ALA A 128 5.79 -4.68 -10.91
N GLN A 129 4.99 -3.66 -11.25
CA GLN A 129 5.20 -2.29 -10.78
C GLN A 129 5.09 -2.17 -9.26
N ALA A 130 4.05 -2.76 -8.65
CA ALA A 130 3.88 -2.76 -7.20
C ALA A 130 5.08 -3.40 -6.48
N LEU A 131 5.56 -4.54 -6.98
CA LEU A 131 6.72 -5.23 -6.43
C LEU A 131 8.01 -4.42 -6.60
N GLY A 132 8.22 -3.81 -7.76
CA GLY A 132 9.37 -2.93 -8.01
C GLY A 132 9.40 -1.72 -7.07
N ASP A 133 8.25 -1.08 -6.86
CA ASP A 133 8.12 0.06 -5.95
C ASP A 133 8.37 -0.34 -4.49
N ARG A 134 7.87 -1.52 -4.08
CA ARG A 134 8.17 -2.08 -2.76
C ARG A 134 9.67 -2.33 -2.59
N GLN A 135 10.33 -2.91 -3.59
CA GLN A 135 11.77 -3.18 -3.52
C GLN A 135 12.57 -1.88 -3.42
N ALA A 136 12.21 -0.86 -4.21
CA ALA A 136 12.86 0.45 -4.12
C ALA A 136 12.71 1.10 -2.73
N LEU A 137 11.56 0.92 -2.06
CA LEU A 137 11.37 1.37 -0.68
C LEU A 137 12.26 0.60 0.30
N LEU A 138 12.35 -0.73 0.16
CA LEU A 138 13.21 -1.57 0.99
C LEU A 138 14.69 -1.21 0.83
N ASP A 139 15.15 -1.04 -0.41
CA ASP A 139 16.54 -0.65 -0.74
C ASP A 139 16.89 0.74 -0.18
N ALA A 140 15.90 1.63 -0.08
CA ALA A 140 16.03 2.94 0.55
C ALA A 140 15.88 2.91 2.10
N GLY A 141 15.81 1.72 2.71
CA GLY A 141 15.68 1.53 4.15
C GLY A 141 14.35 2.02 4.73
N ARG A 142 13.27 1.97 3.95
CA ARG A 142 11.94 2.41 4.38
C ARG A 142 11.11 1.28 4.95
N ASN A 143 10.25 1.60 5.91
CA ASN A 143 9.30 0.66 6.49
C ASN A 143 8.13 0.44 5.53
N VAL A 144 8.00 -0.78 4.98
CA VAL A 144 6.92 -1.12 4.04
C VAL A 144 6.23 -2.44 4.37
N ILE A 145 4.91 -2.39 4.50
CA ILE A 145 4.03 -3.55 4.59
C ILE A 145 3.17 -3.63 3.33
N ARG A 146 2.99 -4.85 2.80
CA ARG A 146 2.09 -5.10 1.67
C ARG A 146 0.96 -6.03 2.08
N PHE A 147 -0.26 -5.58 1.84
CA PHE A 147 -1.49 -6.37 1.96
C PHE A 147 -1.97 -6.73 0.56
N HIS A 148 -2.08 -8.03 0.29
CA HIS A 148 -2.64 -8.56 -0.94
C HIS A 148 -4.03 -9.11 -0.66
N LEU A 149 -5.05 -8.48 -1.24
CA LEU A 149 -6.47 -8.67 -0.90
C LEU A 149 -7.19 -9.75 -1.74
N GLY A 150 -6.50 -10.38 -2.69
CA GLY A 150 -7.15 -11.23 -3.70
C GLY A 150 -8.04 -10.41 -4.62
N THR A 151 -9.22 -10.93 -4.98
CA THR A 151 -10.17 -10.29 -5.91
C THR A 151 -11.20 -9.38 -5.23
N ASP A 152 -11.53 -9.60 -3.95
CA ASP A 152 -12.53 -8.82 -3.21
C ASP A 152 -11.87 -7.66 -2.42
N VAL A 153 -11.59 -6.58 -3.17
CA VAL A 153 -10.92 -5.37 -2.65
C VAL A 153 -11.69 -4.76 -1.48
N ILE A 154 -13.02 -4.66 -1.59
CA ILE A 154 -13.84 -3.97 -0.59
C ILE A 154 -13.85 -4.75 0.72
N ARG A 155 -14.05 -6.07 0.66
CA ARG A 155 -13.96 -6.92 1.85
C ARG A 155 -12.58 -6.86 2.48
N GLY A 156 -11.52 -6.91 1.68
CA GLY A 156 -10.15 -6.82 2.16
C GLY A 156 -9.86 -5.50 2.88
N LEU A 157 -10.30 -4.36 2.30
CA LEU A 157 -10.17 -3.05 2.94
C LEU A 157 -10.99 -2.97 4.24
N GLN A 158 -12.19 -3.52 4.27
CA GLN A 158 -13.01 -3.59 5.49
C GLN A 158 -12.34 -4.44 6.59
N GLN A 159 -11.68 -5.55 6.24
CA GLN A 159 -10.91 -6.35 7.19
C GLN A 159 -9.73 -5.55 7.76
N LEU A 160 -8.98 -4.84 6.92
CA LEU A 160 -7.90 -3.93 7.36
C LEU A 160 -8.43 -2.83 8.28
N GLN A 161 -9.60 -2.26 7.98
CA GLN A 161 -10.24 -1.25 8.82
C GLN A 161 -10.71 -1.80 10.18
N LYS A 162 -11.09 -3.08 10.26
CA LYS A 162 -11.48 -3.76 11.51
C LYS A 162 -10.25 -4.09 12.35
N ALA A 163 -9.13 -4.42 11.71
CA ALA A 163 -7.86 -4.70 12.39
C ALA A 163 -7.28 -3.47 13.12
N LEU A 164 -7.73 -2.25 12.79
CA LEU A 164 -7.35 -1.00 13.47
C LEU A 164 -8.30 -0.59 14.62
N ALA A 165 -9.33 -1.39 14.92
CA ALA A 165 -10.32 -1.12 15.97
C ALA A 165 -9.89 -1.64 17.34
#